data_AF-G4QFL6-F1
#
_entry.id   AF-G4QFL6-F1
#
_cell.length_a   1.000
_cell.length_b   1.000
_cell.length_c   1.000
_cell.angle_alpha   90.00
_cell.angle_beta   90.00
_cell.angle_gamma   90.00
#
_symmetry.space_group_name_H-M   'P 1'
#
loop_
_entity.id
_entity.type
_entity.pdbx_description
1 polymer ?
#
loop_
_entity_poly.entity_id
_entity_poly.type
_entity_poly.pdbx_seq_one_letter_code
_entity_poly.pdbx_strand_id
1 'polypeptide(L)'
;MKKLLLSLTLASLLSAGSYAVNAKERNHGEHECALMASLSLTQQQKEDIKQIRKENKQDLSVYRSEQQQLRENMRSIMQGSSWDEVAVTNAIDQQMQLNLQSKLIEAKSKNRVFNQLSPEQQAQFIAAREDKKDRKYGKKHKNPGKKMQRIVKALDLDTEQQAKLTEMMLANKTEKQVNRAQAKIVKAQLTQIIQAKEFDEDAWLAIHADNRQQKLNMAVNKAKARFEMLSVLSAEQRKKFEKIMKKDRKGKMHQQRDRKYGEDHDEVFKEESDDSSSMN
;
A
#
# COMPACT_ATOMS: atom_id res chain seq x y z
N MET A 1 54.46 27.15 3.10
CA MET A 1 54.54 25.90 3.89
C MET A 1 53.13 25.30 3.95
N LYS A 2 52.85 24.24 3.17
CA LYS A 2 52.61 22.84 3.66
C LYS A 2 51.54 22.84 4.78
N LYS A 3 50.34 22.22 4.69
CA LYS A 3 49.76 21.15 3.84
C LYS A 3 48.22 21.33 3.82
N LEU A 4 47.55 21.28 2.68
CA LEU A 4 46.72 20.15 2.22
C LEU A 4 46.01 19.34 3.34
N LEU A 5 44.68 19.47 3.44
CA LEU A 5 43.77 18.34 3.51
C LEU A 5 42.51 18.64 2.68
N LEU A 6 42.53 18.14 1.45
CA LEU A 6 41.37 17.73 0.69
C LEU A 6 40.54 16.75 1.54
N SER A 7 39.25 17.00 1.70
CA SER A 7 38.25 15.93 1.81
C SER A 7 37.12 16.18 0.81
N LEU A 8 37.54 16.22 -0.46
CA LEU A 8 36.66 15.97 -1.59
C LEU A 8 36.32 14.47 -1.61
N THR A 9 35.02 14.19 -1.75
CA THR A 9 34.41 12.91 -2.12
C THR A 9 34.32 11.78 -1.07
N LEU A 10 33.09 11.55 -0.60
CA LEU A 10 32.50 10.23 -0.84
C LEU A 10 31.13 10.42 -1.50
N ALA A 11 31.15 10.40 -2.82
CA ALA A 11 29.97 10.35 -3.65
C ALA A 11 29.15 9.09 -3.37
N SER A 12 27.83 9.29 -3.36
CA SER A 12 26.87 8.43 -4.07
C SER A 12 27.01 6.92 -3.88
N LEU A 13 26.43 6.38 -2.80
CA LEU A 13 26.04 4.96 -2.74
C LEU A 13 24.89 4.75 -1.74
N LEU A 14 23.85 5.59 -1.81
CA LEU A 14 22.54 5.25 -1.24
C LEU A 14 21.65 4.71 -2.36
N SER A 15 22.05 3.53 -2.85
CA SER A 15 21.33 2.78 -3.87
C SER A 15 19.87 2.62 -3.48
N ALA A 16 18.97 3.05 -4.34
CA ALA A 16 17.54 3.12 -4.14
C ALA A 16 16.87 1.97 -3.32
N GLY A 17 16.41 2.23 -2.09
CA GLY A 17 15.54 1.32 -1.33
C GLY A 17 14.47 1.98 -0.46
N SER A 18 13.24 2.03 -0.99
CA SER A 18 11.97 2.12 -0.25
C SER A 18 11.56 3.50 0.32
N TYR A 19 11.52 4.50 -0.55
CA TYR A 19 10.88 5.77 -0.24
C TYR A 19 9.42 5.63 -0.60
N ALA A 20 8.64 5.46 0.47
CA ALA A 20 7.26 5.08 0.45
C ALA A 20 6.62 5.61 1.73
N VAL A 21 6.57 6.93 1.85
CA VAL A 21 5.47 7.57 2.57
C VAL A 21 4.31 7.48 1.57
N ASN A 22 3.56 6.38 1.65
CA ASN A 22 2.49 5.94 0.71
C ASN A 22 2.82 5.09 -0.54
N ALA A 23 4.00 4.47 -0.69
CA ALA A 23 4.16 3.43 -1.74
C ALA A 23 3.70 2.05 -1.24
N LYS A 24 2.38 1.86 -1.18
CA LYS A 24 1.75 0.58 -1.53
C LYS A 24 0.26 0.81 -1.78
N GLU A 25 -0.09 1.19 -3.01
CA GLU A 25 -1.28 0.63 -3.65
C GLU A 25 -1.06 -0.89 -3.69
N ARG A 26 -1.50 -1.55 -2.62
CA ARG A 26 -1.68 -3.00 -2.61
C ARG A 26 -2.87 -3.30 -3.52
N ASN A 27 -2.84 -4.43 -4.21
CA ASN A 27 -3.93 -5.12 -4.93
C ASN A 27 -5.32 -5.00 -4.25
N HIS A 28 -5.91 -3.81 -4.21
CA HIS A 28 -7.27 -3.60 -3.75
C HIS A 28 -8.25 -3.86 -4.90
N GLY A 29 -7.83 -3.58 -6.15
CA GLY A 29 -8.62 -3.89 -7.35
C GLY A 29 -8.82 -5.39 -7.56
N GLU A 30 -7.83 -6.25 -7.26
CA GLU A 30 -7.93 -7.70 -7.48
C GLU A 30 -9.01 -8.36 -6.63
N HIS A 31 -9.26 -7.85 -5.42
CA HIS A 31 -10.32 -8.37 -4.55
C HIS A 31 -11.71 -7.98 -5.03
N GLU A 32 -11.91 -6.72 -5.42
CA GLU A 32 -13.19 -6.27 -5.99
C GLU A 32 -13.42 -6.95 -7.34
N CYS A 33 -12.39 -7.09 -8.19
CA CYS A 33 -12.45 -7.87 -9.42
C CYS A 33 -12.80 -9.35 -9.17
N ALA A 34 -12.18 -10.01 -8.19
CA ALA A 34 -12.48 -11.40 -7.86
C ALA A 34 -13.89 -11.58 -7.30
N LEU A 35 -14.36 -10.65 -6.46
CA LEU A 35 -15.74 -10.65 -5.97
C LEU A 35 -16.74 -10.38 -7.10
N MET A 36 -16.40 -9.52 -8.06
CA MET A 36 -17.25 -9.33 -9.25
C MET A 36 -17.23 -10.53 -10.19
N ALA A 37 -16.10 -11.25 -10.30
CA ALA A 37 -16.00 -12.46 -11.10
C ALA A 37 -16.83 -13.62 -10.53
N SER A 38 -17.08 -13.63 -9.21
CA SER A 38 -18.00 -14.59 -8.59
C SER A 38 -19.48 -14.24 -8.78
N LEU A 39 -19.81 -13.08 -9.37
CA LEU A 39 -21.19 -12.74 -9.72
C LEU A 39 -21.52 -13.31 -11.10
N SER A 40 -22.76 -13.79 -11.27
CA SER A 40 -23.30 -14.20 -12.57
C SER A 40 -23.61 -12.97 -13.43
N LEU A 41 -22.59 -12.34 -14.00
CA LEU A 41 -22.71 -11.15 -14.85
C LEU A 41 -23.16 -11.53 -16.27
N THR A 42 -24.07 -10.73 -16.85
CA THR A 42 -24.42 -10.83 -18.27
C THR A 42 -23.25 -10.42 -19.15
N GLN A 43 -23.29 -10.80 -20.43
CA GLN A 43 -22.26 -10.40 -21.40
C GLN A 43 -22.17 -8.88 -21.52
N GLN A 44 -23.32 -8.21 -21.61
CA GLN A 44 -23.41 -6.74 -21.66
C GLN A 44 -22.76 -6.10 -20.42
N GLN A 45 -23.11 -6.57 -19.20
CA GLN A 45 -22.50 -6.06 -17.96
C GLN A 45 -20.99 -6.21 -17.95
N LYS A 46 -20.46 -7.35 -18.43
CA LYS A 46 -19.01 -7.58 -18.52
C LYS A 46 -18.32 -6.59 -19.45
N GLU A 47 -18.92 -6.30 -20.59
CA GLU A 47 -18.40 -5.35 -21.57
C GLU A 47 -18.41 -3.92 -21.01
N ASP A 48 -19.51 -3.50 -20.39
CA ASP A 48 -19.64 -2.18 -19.77
C ASP A 48 -18.63 -1.99 -18.63
N ILE A 49 -18.50 -2.97 -17.74
CA ILE A 49 -17.52 -2.95 -16.64
C ILE A 49 -16.08 -2.90 -17.19
N LYS A 50 -15.79 -3.64 -18.26
CA LYS A 50 -14.46 -3.64 -18.89
C LYS A 50 -14.15 -2.26 -19.46
N GLN A 51 -15.12 -1.62 -20.11
CA GLN A 51 -14.97 -0.28 -20.66
C GLN A 51 -14.76 0.77 -19.55
N ILE A 52 -15.56 0.75 -18.49
CA ILE A 52 -15.38 1.64 -17.32
C ILE A 52 -13.97 1.50 -16.71
N ARG A 53 -13.46 0.27 -16.59
CA ARG A 53 -12.10 0.02 -16.07
C ARG A 53 -11.01 0.52 -17.01
N LYS A 54 -11.23 0.46 -18.32
CA LYS A 54 -10.30 0.97 -19.34
C LYS A 54 -10.21 2.50 -19.27
N GLU A 55 -11.36 3.18 -19.20
CA GLU A 55 -11.46 4.63 -19.00
C GLU A 55 -10.74 5.05 -17.71
N ASN A 56 -11.09 4.44 -16.58
CA ASN A 56 -10.43 4.72 -15.30
C ASN A 56 -8.90 4.53 -15.35
N LYS A 57 -8.43 3.51 -16.07
CA LYS A 57 -6.98 3.29 -16.26
C LYS A 57 -6.33 4.40 -17.09
N GLN A 58 -7.03 4.92 -18.11
CA GLN A 58 -6.56 6.03 -18.93
C GLN A 58 -6.54 7.32 -18.10
N ASP A 59 -7.61 7.62 -17.38
CA ASP A 59 -7.74 8.80 -16.51
C ASP A 59 -6.66 8.81 -15.42
N LEU A 60 -6.35 7.65 -14.82
CA LEU A 60 -5.28 7.55 -13.83
C LEU A 60 -3.87 7.60 -14.44
N SER A 61 -3.72 7.30 -15.73
CA SER A 61 -2.40 7.22 -16.35
C SER A 61 -1.69 8.57 -16.42
N VAL A 62 -2.44 9.67 -16.47
CA VAL A 62 -1.91 11.03 -16.57
C VAL A 62 -1.15 11.45 -15.31
N TYR A 63 -1.49 10.89 -14.14
CA TYR A 63 -0.86 11.23 -12.86
C TYR A 63 0.42 10.43 -12.57
N ARG A 64 0.81 9.47 -13.44
CA ARG A 64 1.93 8.56 -13.15
C ARG A 64 3.27 9.28 -12.98
N SER A 65 3.55 10.24 -13.86
CA SER A 65 4.78 11.04 -13.83
C SER A 65 4.85 11.87 -12.55
N GLU A 66 3.77 12.58 -12.22
CA GLU A 66 3.67 13.41 -11.03
C GLU A 66 3.80 12.58 -9.75
N GLN A 67 3.16 11.42 -9.68
CA GLN A 67 3.32 10.49 -8.56
C GLN A 67 4.77 10.00 -8.40
N GLN A 68 5.49 9.79 -9.51
CA GLN A 68 6.89 9.42 -9.46
C GLN A 68 7.74 10.58 -8.92
N GLN A 69 7.52 11.79 -9.42
CA GLN A 69 8.23 13.00 -8.97
C GLN A 69 8.02 13.26 -7.48
N LEU A 70 6.79 13.17 -6.97
CA LEU A 70 6.53 13.35 -5.53
C LEU A 70 7.22 12.29 -4.67
N ARG A 71 7.30 11.05 -5.14
CA ARG A 71 8.06 9.99 -4.44
C ARG A 71 9.56 10.27 -4.44
N GLU A 72 10.09 10.82 -5.52
CA GLU A 72 11.50 11.20 -5.64
C GLU A 72 11.83 12.45 -4.81
N ASN A 73 10.93 13.44 -4.77
CA ASN A 73 11.05 14.63 -3.93
C ASN A 73 11.06 14.25 -2.44
N MET A 74 10.04 13.50 -1.99
CA MET A 74 9.99 12.96 -0.63
C MET A 74 11.21 12.10 -0.31
N ARG A 75 11.75 11.38 -1.30
CA ARG A 75 13.00 10.63 -1.14
C ARG A 75 14.18 11.54 -0.85
N SER A 76 14.34 12.60 -1.63
CA SER A 76 15.42 13.56 -1.50
C SER A 76 15.40 14.24 -0.13
N ILE A 77 14.23 14.76 0.29
CA ILE A 77 14.06 15.43 1.57
C ILE A 77 14.44 14.50 2.74
N MET A 78 13.98 13.25 2.71
CA MET A 78 14.27 12.27 3.77
C MET A 78 15.74 11.79 3.80
N GLN A 79 16.54 12.08 2.77
CA GLN A 79 17.99 11.82 2.76
C GLN A 79 18.82 12.99 3.29
N GLY A 80 18.18 14.13 3.61
CA GLY A 80 18.84 15.28 4.20
C GLY A 80 19.58 14.92 5.49
N SER A 81 20.62 15.71 5.81
CA SER A 81 21.40 15.56 7.03
C SER A 81 20.64 16.00 8.28
N SER A 82 19.56 16.77 8.13
CA SER A 82 18.73 17.30 9.21
C SER A 82 17.24 17.19 8.86
N TRP A 83 16.40 17.25 9.89
CA TRP A 83 14.95 17.21 9.75
C TRP A 83 14.43 18.59 9.30
N ASP A 84 13.90 18.65 8.08
CA ASP A 84 13.19 19.82 7.57
C ASP A 84 11.68 19.58 7.65
N GLU A 85 11.07 20.04 8.74
CA GLU A 85 9.64 19.84 9.00
C GLU A 85 8.76 20.50 7.96
N VAL A 86 9.15 21.68 7.48
CA VAL A 86 8.38 22.47 6.53
C VAL A 86 8.40 21.79 5.16
N ALA A 87 9.58 21.39 4.68
CA ALA A 87 9.70 20.67 3.41
C ALA A 87 8.95 19.33 3.43
N VAL A 88 9.06 18.57 4.52
CA VAL A 88 8.32 17.30 4.66
C VAL A 88 6.82 17.52 4.68
N THR A 89 6.35 18.51 5.44
CA THR A 89 4.91 18.83 5.52
C THR A 89 4.37 19.21 4.15
N ASN A 90 5.05 20.09 3.43
CA ASN A 90 4.66 20.51 2.08
C ASN A 90 4.65 19.34 1.08
N ALA A 91 5.67 18.48 1.11
CA ALA A 91 5.73 17.31 0.22
C ALA A 91 4.61 16.28 0.52
N ILE A 92 4.26 16.08 1.81
CA ILE A 92 3.13 15.22 2.19
C ILE A 92 1.82 15.84 1.73
N ASP A 93 1.66 17.16 1.88
CA ASP A 93 0.45 17.89 1.52
C ASP A 93 0.16 17.77 0.01
N GLN A 94 1.16 18.05 -0.83
CA GLN A 94 1.09 17.86 -2.28
C GLN A 94 0.73 16.41 -2.65
N GLN A 95 1.39 15.44 -1.99
CA GLN A 95 1.09 14.03 -2.18
C GLN A 95 -0.34 13.66 -1.78
N MET A 96 -0.90 14.29 -0.76
CA MET A 96 -2.29 14.09 -0.34
C MET A 96 -3.28 14.67 -1.35
N GLN A 97 -3.00 15.85 -1.89
CA GLN A 97 -3.82 16.48 -2.94
C GLN A 97 -3.88 15.62 -4.21
N LEU A 98 -2.73 15.20 -4.73
CA LEU A 98 -2.67 14.31 -5.90
C LEU A 98 -3.40 12.98 -5.67
N ASN A 99 -3.21 12.40 -4.49
CA ASN A 99 -3.90 11.16 -4.12
C ASN A 99 -5.41 11.36 -3.99
N LEU A 100 -5.89 12.55 -3.60
CA LEU A 100 -7.31 12.84 -3.53
C LEU A 100 -7.93 12.81 -4.93
N GLN A 101 -7.29 13.47 -5.89
CA GLN A 101 -7.74 13.47 -7.30
C GLN A 101 -7.80 12.06 -7.89
N SER A 102 -6.73 11.29 -7.73
CA SER A 102 -6.70 9.89 -8.20
C SER A 102 -7.78 9.03 -7.53
N LYS A 103 -7.99 9.19 -6.22
CA LYS A 103 -9.02 8.43 -5.48
C LYS A 103 -10.44 8.81 -5.85
N LEU A 104 -10.68 10.07 -6.22
CA LEU A 104 -11.97 10.52 -6.68
C LEU A 104 -12.34 9.84 -8.00
N ILE A 105 -11.40 9.78 -8.94
CA ILE A 105 -11.55 9.03 -10.21
C ILE A 105 -11.87 7.57 -9.93
N GLU A 106 -11.09 6.92 -9.05
CA GLU A 106 -11.36 5.53 -8.66
C GLU A 106 -12.73 5.35 -7.98
N ALA A 107 -13.15 6.29 -7.13
CA ALA A 107 -14.42 6.21 -6.41
C ALA A 107 -15.61 6.33 -7.38
N LYS A 108 -15.56 7.29 -8.32
CA LYS A 108 -16.54 7.44 -9.39
C LYS A 108 -16.59 6.19 -10.27
N SER A 109 -15.43 5.64 -10.65
CA SER A 109 -15.36 4.39 -11.42
C SER A 109 -16.00 3.22 -10.67
N LYS A 110 -15.72 3.07 -9.37
CA LYS A 110 -16.35 2.02 -8.55
C LYS A 110 -17.85 2.17 -8.42
N ASN A 111 -18.35 3.40 -8.30
CA ASN A 111 -19.78 3.67 -8.29
C ASN A 111 -20.43 3.28 -9.62
N ARG A 112 -19.87 3.71 -10.75
CA ARG A 112 -20.33 3.30 -12.10
C ARG A 112 -20.38 1.78 -12.23
N VAL A 113 -19.32 1.10 -11.81
CA VAL A 113 -19.24 -0.37 -11.82
C VAL A 113 -20.30 -1.02 -10.93
N PHE A 114 -20.55 -0.50 -9.73
CA PHE A 114 -21.56 -1.01 -8.82
C PHE A 114 -22.98 -0.84 -9.39
N ASN A 115 -23.24 0.28 -10.07
CA ASN A 115 -24.53 0.57 -10.69
C ASN A 115 -24.77 -0.17 -12.02
N GLN A 116 -23.78 -0.92 -12.55
CA GLN A 116 -24.00 -1.90 -13.63
C GLN A 116 -24.58 -3.23 -13.12
N LEU A 117 -24.52 -3.48 -11.81
CA LEU A 117 -25.02 -4.70 -11.20
C LEU A 117 -26.54 -4.60 -10.98
N SER A 118 -27.24 -5.72 -11.12
CA SER A 118 -28.64 -5.82 -10.71
C SER A 118 -28.78 -5.68 -9.18
N PRO A 119 -29.96 -5.34 -8.65
CA PRO A 119 -30.18 -5.25 -7.20
C PRO A 119 -29.76 -6.53 -6.44
N GLU A 120 -30.02 -7.70 -7.02
CA GLU A 120 -29.65 -9.00 -6.45
C GLU A 120 -28.12 -9.18 -6.44
N GLN A 121 -27.45 -8.84 -7.54
CA GLN A 121 -25.99 -8.89 -7.65
C GLN A 121 -25.31 -7.89 -6.70
N GLN A 122 -25.89 -6.70 -6.51
CA GLN A 122 -25.42 -5.72 -5.53
C GLN A 122 -25.48 -6.27 -4.11
N ALA A 123 -26.60 -6.90 -3.73
CA ALA A 123 -26.76 -7.54 -2.42
C ALA A 123 -25.74 -8.67 -2.20
N GLN A 124 -25.53 -9.52 -3.21
CA GLN A 124 -24.51 -10.58 -3.17
C GLN A 124 -23.09 -10.00 -3.01
N PHE A 125 -22.77 -8.94 -3.76
CA PHE A 125 -21.47 -8.27 -3.67
C PHE A 125 -21.22 -7.69 -2.27
N ILE A 126 -22.23 -7.04 -1.68
CA ILE A 126 -22.14 -6.49 -0.32
C ILE A 126 -21.93 -7.61 0.70
N ALA A 127 -22.73 -8.67 0.66
CA ALA A 127 -22.64 -9.80 1.58
C ALA A 127 -21.27 -10.50 1.51
N ALA A 128 -20.77 -10.77 0.31
CA ALA A 128 -19.46 -11.39 0.10
C ALA A 128 -18.31 -10.51 0.59
N ARG A 129 -18.48 -9.17 0.55
CA ARG A 129 -17.50 -8.21 1.09
C ARG A 129 -17.45 -8.24 2.62
N GLU A 130 -18.60 -8.37 3.28
CA GLU A 130 -18.68 -8.47 4.75
C GLU A 130 -18.12 -9.81 5.27
N ASP A 131 -18.52 -10.96 4.71
CA ASP A 131 -18.02 -12.28 5.11
C ASP A 131 -16.48 -12.37 5.03
N LYS A 132 -15.87 -11.79 3.98
CA LYS A 132 -14.41 -11.74 3.86
C LYS A 132 -13.74 -10.81 4.88
N LYS A 133 -14.41 -9.76 5.38
CA LYS A 133 -13.84 -8.94 6.46
C LYS A 133 -13.66 -9.82 7.71
N ASP A 134 -14.66 -10.64 8.03
CA ASP A 134 -14.66 -11.48 9.23
C ASP A 134 -13.59 -12.58 9.17
N ARG A 135 -13.46 -13.26 8.02
CA ARG A 135 -12.40 -14.27 7.80
C ARG A 135 -10.99 -13.70 7.89
N LYS A 136 -10.79 -12.41 7.55
CA LYS A 136 -9.48 -11.76 7.60
C LYS A 136 -9.05 -11.37 9.01
N TYR A 137 -9.98 -11.16 9.93
CA TYR A 137 -9.68 -10.86 11.33
C TYR A 137 -9.22 -12.09 12.13
N GLY A 138 -9.46 -13.31 11.63
CA GLY A 138 -9.02 -14.56 12.27
C GLY A 138 -7.55 -14.99 12.04
N LYS A 139 -6.80 -14.35 11.14
CA LYS A 139 -5.40 -14.74 10.87
C LYS A 139 -4.43 -14.14 11.90
N LYS A 140 -3.80 -15.00 12.72
CA LYS A 140 -2.75 -14.67 13.71
C LYS A 140 -1.80 -13.56 13.19
N HIS A 141 -1.88 -12.38 13.80
CA HIS A 141 -0.92 -11.32 13.54
C HIS A 141 0.48 -11.81 13.93
N LYS A 142 1.47 -11.69 13.01
CA LYS A 142 2.88 -11.91 13.37
C LYS A 142 3.19 -11.00 14.55
N ASN A 143 3.62 -11.59 15.66
CA ASN A 143 3.88 -10.87 16.90
C ASN A 143 4.92 -9.75 16.63
N PRO A 144 4.56 -8.46 16.75
CA PRO A 144 5.44 -7.36 16.38
C PRO A 144 6.77 -7.39 17.15
N GLY A 145 6.77 -7.89 18.38
CA GLY A 145 7.99 -8.10 19.17
C GLY A 145 9.00 -9.04 18.50
N LYS A 146 8.54 -10.15 17.88
CA LYS A 146 9.42 -11.07 17.14
C LYS A 146 10.02 -10.43 15.89
N LYS A 147 9.33 -9.46 15.27
CA LYS A 147 9.88 -8.73 14.12
C LYS A 147 10.96 -7.75 14.58
N MET A 148 10.74 -7.05 15.70
CA MET A 148 11.72 -6.13 16.26
C MET A 148 12.98 -6.87 16.71
N GLN A 149 12.84 -7.99 17.43
CA GLN A 149 13.97 -8.84 17.83
C GLN A 149 14.82 -9.28 16.64
N ARG A 150 14.21 -9.54 15.48
CA ARG A 150 14.96 -9.86 14.25
C ARG A 150 15.71 -8.66 13.69
N ILE A 151 15.15 -7.45 13.77
CA ILE A 151 15.81 -6.23 13.31
C ILE A 151 16.99 -5.90 14.25
N VAL A 152 16.78 -5.95 15.57
CA VAL A 152 17.83 -5.77 16.58
C VAL A 152 19.00 -6.72 16.33
N LYS A 153 18.72 -8.03 16.23
CA LYS A 153 19.75 -9.04 15.95
C LYS A 153 20.40 -8.88 14.58
N ALA A 154 19.65 -8.46 13.57
CA ALA A 154 20.18 -8.32 12.23
C ALA A 154 20.99 -7.03 12.02
N LEU A 155 20.83 -6.02 12.87
CA LEU A 155 21.56 -4.76 12.79
C LEU A 155 22.65 -4.62 13.86
N ASP A 156 22.79 -5.60 14.74
CA ASP A 156 23.75 -5.58 15.84
C ASP A 156 23.62 -4.26 16.64
N LEU A 157 22.38 -3.94 17.02
CA LEU A 157 22.09 -2.70 17.75
C LEU A 157 22.61 -2.78 19.19
N ASP A 158 23.19 -1.68 19.66
CA ASP A 158 23.54 -1.56 21.07
C ASP A 158 22.30 -1.37 21.97
N THR A 159 22.53 -1.38 23.28
CA THR A 159 21.47 -1.28 24.29
C THR A 159 20.73 0.06 24.24
N GLU A 160 21.43 1.17 23.94
CA GLU A 160 20.83 2.50 23.88
C GLU A 160 19.96 2.65 22.62
N GLN A 161 20.47 2.19 21.48
CA GLN A 161 19.75 2.09 20.21
C GLN A 161 18.50 1.21 20.35
N GLN A 162 18.60 0.06 21.02
CA GLN A 162 17.48 -0.85 21.24
C GLN A 162 16.39 -0.21 22.11
N ALA A 163 16.76 0.48 23.19
CA ALA A 163 15.80 1.17 24.07
C ALA A 163 15.02 2.24 23.29
N LYS A 164 15.74 3.13 22.59
CA LYS A 164 15.15 4.23 21.81
C LYS A 164 14.21 3.74 20.71
N LEU A 165 14.59 2.70 19.97
CA LEU A 165 13.71 2.13 18.94
C LEU A 165 12.48 1.43 19.51
N THR A 166 12.61 0.81 20.68
CA THR A 166 11.48 0.13 21.34
C THR A 166 10.43 1.14 21.79
N GLU A 167 10.85 2.25 22.40
CA GLU A 167 9.98 3.35 22.80
C GLU A 167 9.23 3.93 21.58
N MET A 168 9.95 4.26 20.51
CA MET A 168 9.34 4.76 19.26
C MET A 168 8.29 3.79 18.69
N MET A 169 8.53 2.48 18.74
CA MET A 169 7.56 1.49 18.23
C MET A 169 6.32 1.37 19.11
N LEU A 170 6.46 1.49 20.43
CA LEU A 170 5.34 1.46 21.36
C LEU A 170 4.44 2.68 21.15
N ALA A 171 5.02 3.89 21.06
CA ALA A 171 4.28 5.11 20.75
C ALA A 171 3.48 4.97 19.44
N ASN A 172 4.13 4.50 18.37
CA ASN A 172 3.48 4.24 17.07
C ASN A 172 2.36 3.19 17.14
N LYS A 173 2.47 2.19 18.02
CA LYS A 173 1.44 1.15 18.20
C LYS A 173 0.18 1.73 18.81
N THR A 174 0.32 2.54 19.86
CA THR A 174 -0.78 3.19 20.56
C THR A 174 -1.52 4.14 19.64
N GLU A 175 -0.79 5.00 18.92
CA GLU A 175 -1.37 5.91 17.92
C GLU A 175 -2.14 5.14 16.83
N LYS A 176 -1.59 4.02 16.35
CA LYS A 176 -2.28 3.17 15.36
C LYS A 176 -3.58 2.55 15.90
N GLN A 177 -3.63 2.19 17.19
CA GLN A 177 -4.83 1.61 17.79
C GLN A 177 -5.95 2.65 17.86
N VAL A 178 -5.64 3.87 18.30
CA VAL A 178 -6.59 4.99 18.36
C VAL A 178 -7.16 5.29 16.98
N ASN A 179 -6.30 5.39 15.97
CA ASN A 179 -6.72 5.72 14.60
C ASN A 179 -7.53 4.61 13.90
N ARG A 180 -7.58 3.39 14.45
CA ARG A 180 -8.27 2.26 13.81
C ARG A 180 -9.78 2.43 13.81
N ALA A 181 -10.37 2.93 14.89
CA ALA A 181 -11.81 3.12 15.00
C ALA A 181 -12.30 4.17 13.99
N GLN A 182 -11.66 5.34 13.99
CA GLN A 182 -11.96 6.42 13.04
C GLN A 182 -11.82 5.96 11.58
N ALA A 183 -10.75 5.21 11.26
CA ALA A 183 -10.56 4.69 9.90
C ALA A 183 -11.67 3.71 9.47
N LYS A 184 -12.30 2.97 10.40
CA LYS A 184 -13.45 2.12 10.08
C LYS A 184 -14.68 2.94 9.74
N ILE A 185 -14.96 3.99 10.53
CA ILE A 185 -16.11 4.89 10.34
C ILE A 185 -16.00 5.58 8.97
N VAL A 186 -14.89 6.24 8.70
CA VAL A 186 -14.64 6.91 7.42
C VAL A 186 -14.76 5.95 6.24
N LYS A 187 -14.24 4.71 6.38
CA LYS A 187 -14.37 3.71 5.32
C LYS A 187 -15.82 3.29 5.07
N ALA A 188 -16.65 3.21 6.12
CA ALA A 188 -18.06 2.88 5.98
C ALA A 188 -18.81 4.00 5.24
N GLN A 189 -18.60 5.26 5.62
CA GLN A 189 -19.20 6.42 4.95
C GLN A 189 -18.82 6.49 3.46
N LEU A 190 -17.51 6.36 3.15
CA LEU A 190 -17.06 6.32 1.75
C LEU A 190 -17.64 5.13 0.96
N THR A 191 -17.85 3.99 1.63
CA THR A 191 -18.49 2.82 0.99
C THR A 191 -19.95 3.10 0.67
N GLN A 192 -20.69 3.76 1.56
CA GLN A 192 -22.08 4.14 1.32
C GLN A 192 -22.21 5.06 0.10
N ILE A 193 -21.36 6.08 -0.01
CA ILE A 193 -21.35 6.97 -1.17
C ILE A 193 -21.04 6.20 -2.47
N ILE A 194 -20.05 5.30 -2.44
CA ILE A 194 -19.70 4.50 -3.62
C ILE A 194 -20.84 3.56 -4.03
N GLN A 195 -21.63 3.06 -3.07
CA GLN A 195 -22.74 2.12 -3.31
C GLN A 195 -24.09 2.81 -3.54
N ALA A 196 -24.14 4.15 -3.51
CA ALA A 196 -25.34 4.89 -3.80
C ALA A 196 -25.68 4.84 -5.30
N LYS A 197 -26.98 4.99 -5.62
CA LYS A 197 -27.45 5.06 -7.01
C LYS A 197 -26.80 6.21 -7.77
N GLU A 198 -26.57 7.32 -7.08
CA GLU A 198 -25.88 8.51 -7.60
C GLU A 198 -24.67 8.82 -6.74
N PHE A 199 -23.56 9.20 -7.36
CA PHE A 199 -22.33 9.51 -6.65
C PHE A 199 -22.37 10.94 -6.11
N ASP A 200 -22.45 11.08 -4.79
CA ASP A 200 -22.33 12.37 -4.11
C ASP A 200 -20.86 12.77 -3.97
N GLU A 201 -20.38 13.55 -4.93
CA GLU A 201 -19.00 14.04 -4.98
C GLU A 201 -18.67 15.01 -3.85
N ASP A 202 -19.60 15.90 -3.50
CA ASP A 202 -19.40 16.89 -2.46
C ASP A 202 -19.30 16.24 -1.08
N ALA A 203 -20.19 15.29 -0.77
CA ALA A 203 -20.10 14.52 0.47
C ALA A 203 -18.80 13.69 0.54
N TRP A 204 -18.36 13.13 -0.60
CA TRP A 204 -17.11 12.40 -0.66
C TRP A 204 -15.90 13.30 -0.37
N LEU A 205 -15.86 14.49 -0.98
CA LEU A 205 -14.82 15.49 -0.76
C LEU A 205 -14.84 16.03 0.68
N ALA A 206 -16.02 16.28 1.25
CA ALA A 206 -16.19 16.73 2.63
C ALA A 206 -15.58 15.74 3.64
N ILE A 207 -15.87 14.44 3.52
CA ILE A 207 -15.25 13.40 4.38
C ILE A 207 -13.71 13.46 4.31
N HIS A 208 -13.17 13.71 3.13
CA HIS A 208 -11.72 13.82 2.94
C HIS A 208 -11.15 15.10 3.57
N ALA A 209 -11.86 16.23 3.45
CA ALA A 209 -11.50 17.51 4.06
C ALA A 209 -11.50 17.42 5.60
N ASP A 210 -12.56 16.89 6.20
CA ASP A 210 -12.71 16.76 7.66
C ASP A 210 -11.58 15.93 8.29
N ASN A 211 -11.09 14.94 7.55
CA ASN A 211 -10.04 14.04 8.02
C ASN A 211 -8.64 14.45 7.54
N ARG A 212 -8.51 15.58 6.83
CA ARG A 212 -7.26 16.00 6.16
C ARG A 212 -6.18 16.33 7.17
N GLN A 213 -6.45 17.25 8.10
CA GLN A 213 -5.44 17.74 9.04
C GLN A 213 -4.90 16.63 9.93
N GLN A 214 -5.79 15.78 10.45
CA GLN A 214 -5.38 14.62 11.25
C GLN A 214 -4.47 13.68 10.43
N LYS A 215 -4.82 13.39 9.16
CA LYS A 215 -3.99 12.56 8.28
C LYS A 215 -2.65 13.18 7.93
N LEU A 216 -2.60 14.50 7.75
CA LEU A 216 -1.37 15.24 7.53
C LEU A 216 -0.44 15.11 8.75
N ASN A 217 -0.95 15.42 9.95
CA ASN A 217 -0.20 15.30 11.21
C ASN A 217 0.34 13.87 11.41
N MET A 218 -0.51 12.85 11.20
CA MET A 218 -0.10 11.45 11.28
C MET A 218 1.01 11.10 10.28
N ALA A 219 0.92 11.62 9.05
CA ALA A 219 1.92 11.35 8.02
C ALA A 219 3.25 12.05 8.32
N VAL A 220 3.23 13.29 8.81
CA VAL A 220 4.41 14.04 9.26
C VAL A 220 5.06 13.33 10.44
N ASN A 221 4.31 12.98 11.49
CA ASN A 221 4.80 12.24 12.65
C ASN A 221 5.47 10.93 12.25
N LYS A 222 4.87 10.20 11.31
CA LYS A 222 5.44 8.96 10.78
C LYS A 222 6.71 9.18 9.96
N ALA A 223 6.80 10.27 9.22
CA ALA A 223 8.03 10.65 8.51
C ALA A 223 9.12 11.01 9.52
N LYS A 224 8.80 11.80 10.55
CA LYS A 224 9.71 12.17 11.64
C LYS A 224 10.24 10.95 12.39
N ALA A 225 9.35 10.06 12.83
CA ALA A 225 9.73 8.81 13.50
C ALA A 225 10.63 7.93 12.62
N ARG A 226 10.45 7.93 11.30
CA ARG A 226 11.35 7.23 10.36
C ARG A 226 12.70 7.91 10.25
N PHE A 227 12.71 9.24 10.18
CA PHE A 227 13.94 10.03 10.14
C PHE A 227 14.77 9.80 11.41
N GLU A 228 14.15 9.92 12.58
CA GLU A 228 14.78 9.67 13.89
C GLU A 228 15.25 8.22 14.04
N MET A 229 14.44 7.24 13.63
CA MET A 229 14.86 5.84 13.61
C MET A 229 16.11 5.64 12.76
N LEU A 230 16.20 6.28 11.58
CA LEU A 230 17.38 6.19 10.73
C LEU A 230 18.56 6.97 11.33
N SER A 231 18.31 8.09 12.03
CA SER A 231 19.36 8.90 12.64
C SER A 231 20.11 8.15 13.74
N VAL A 232 19.42 7.27 14.47
CA VAL A 232 19.98 6.37 15.50
C VAL A 232 20.92 5.30 14.93
N LEU A 233 20.76 4.94 13.65
CA LEU A 233 21.57 3.89 13.02
C LEU A 233 22.86 4.47 12.42
N SER A 234 23.96 3.73 12.58
CA SER A 234 25.24 4.01 11.90
C SER A 234 25.12 3.90 10.37
N ALA A 235 26.07 4.46 9.62
CA ALA A 235 26.06 4.39 8.15
C ALA A 235 26.04 2.93 7.63
N GLU A 236 26.76 2.03 8.30
CA GLU A 236 26.79 0.60 7.97
C GLU A 236 25.47 -0.10 8.31
N GLN A 237 24.91 0.19 9.49
CA GLN A 237 23.61 -0.32 9.93
C GLN A 237 22.48 0.15 8.99
N ARG A 238 22.50 1.40 8.51
CA ARG A 238 21.55 1.91 7.51
C ARG A 238 21.61 1.12 6.21
N LYS A 239 22.80 0.85 5.68
CA LYS A 239 22.98 0.02 4.47
C LYS A 239 22.47 -1.41 4.69
N LYS A 240 22.73 -2.01 5.85
CA LYS A 240 22.24 -3.35 6.21
C LYS A 240 20.71 -3.37 6.34
N PHE A 241 20.14 -2.36 6.99
CA PHE A 241 18.70 -2.17 7.12
C PHE A 241 18.01 -2.04 5.77
N GLU A 242 18.59 -1.26 4.85
CA GLU A 242 18.07 -1.13 3.49
C GLU A 242 18.08 -2.46 2.73
N LYS A 243 19.16 -3.25 2.83
CA LYS A 243 19.25 -4.59 2.22
C LYS A 243 18.18 -5.53 2.81
N ILE A 244 18.00 -5.53 4.12
CA ILE A 244 16.94 -6.31 4.79
C ILE A 244 15.58 -5.92 4.25
N MET A 245 15.28 -4.61 4.17
CA MET A 245 14.02 -4.09 3.65
C MET A 245 13.79 -4.43 2.17
N LYS A 246 14.83 -4.37 1.33
CA LYS A 246 14.80 -4.81 -0.07
C LYS A 246 14.50 -6.30 -0.20
N LYS A 247 15.16 -7.16 0.59
CA LYS A 247 14.93 -8.62 0.61
C LYS A 247 13.51 -8.94 1.06
N ASP A 248 13.04 -8.28 2.12
CA ASP A 248 11.67 -8.39 2.63
C ASP A 248 10.61 -8.01 1.58
N ARG A 249 10.93 -7.01 0.74
CA ARG A 249 10.08 -6.59 -0.37
C ARG A 249 10.07 -7.63 -1.49
N LYS A 250 11.24 -8.13 -1.91
CA LYS A 250 11.36 -9.18 -2.94
C LYS A 250 10.66 -10.47 -2.52
N GLY A 251 10.87 -10.95 -1.29
CA GLY A 251 10.20 -12.17 -0.80
C GLY A 251 8.67 -12.05 -0.77
N LYS A 252 8.13 -10.86 -0.47
CA LYS A 252 6.69 -10.59 -0.58
C LYS A 252 6.19 -10.53 -2.02
N MET A 253 7.03 -10.12 -2.98
CA MET A 253 6.69 -10.15 -4.40
C MET A 253 6.68 -11.57 -4.96
N HIS A 254 7.63 -12.42 -4.57
CA HIS A 254 7.63 -13.85 -4.93
C HIS A 254 6.38 -14.55 -4.41
N GLN A 255 6.09 -14.44 -3.10
CA GLN A 255 4.87 -15.00 -2.51
C GLN A 255 3.57 -14.48 -3.18
N GLN A 256 3.60 -13.28 -3.77
CA GLN A 256 2.47 -12.72 -4.50
C GLN A 256 2.39 -13.25 -5.94
N ARG A 257 3.51 -13.53 -6.61
CA ARG A 257 3.54 -14.21 -7.91
C ARG A 257 3.11 -15.67 -7.76
N ASP A 258 3.60 -16.37 -6.74
CA ASP A 258 3.27 -17.78 -6.50
C ASP A 258 1.77 -17.95 -6.24
N ARG A 259 1.13 -17.02 -5.51
CA ARG A 259 -0.33 -17.00 -5.34
C ARG A 259 -1.12 -16.66 -6.61
N LYS A 260 -0.47 -16.03 -7.60
CA LYS A 260 -1.13 -15.58 -8.84
C LYS A 260 -1.04 -16.61 -9.97
N TYR A 261 -0.02 -17.47 -9.92
CA TYR A 261 0.30 -18.42 -11.00
C TYR A 261 0.51 -19.86 -10.49
N GLY A 262 0.36 -20.11 -9.19
CA GLY A 262 0.63 -21.41 -8.57
C GLY A 262 -0.58 -22.31 -8.33
N GLU A 263 -1.77 -21.95 -8.84
CA GLU A 263 -2.97 -22.81 -8.79
C GLU A 263 -3.31 -23.49 -10.14
N ASP A 264 -2.57 -23.24 -11.24
CA ASP A 264 -2.91 -23.78 -12.57
C ASP A 264 -1.76 -24.58 -13.23
N HIS A 265 -1.11 -25.52 -12.55
CA HIS A 265 -0.10 -26.36 -13.25
C HIS A 265 -0.01 -27.85 -12.93
N ASP A 266 -0.93 -28.43 -12.14
CA ASP A 266 -0.83 -29.87 -11.81
C ASP A 266 -2.05 -30.75 -12.20
N GLU A 267 -3.07 -30.26 -12.91
CA GLU A 267 -4.25 -31.08 -13.29
C GLU A 267 -4.68 -31.03 -14.77
N VAL A 268 -3.79 -30.73 -15.74
CA VAL A 268 -4.17 -30.77 -17.19
C VAL A 268 -3.22 -31.61 -18.06
N PHE A 269 -2.27 -32.35 -17.48
CA PHE A 269 -1.45 -33.28 -18.27
C PHE A 269 -1.21 -34.58 -17.51
N LYS A 270 -2.28 -35.37 -17.34
CA LYS A 270 -2.16 -36.77 -16.89
C LYS A 270 -3.26 -37.74 -17.36
N GLU A 271 -4.03 -37.37 -18.37
CA GLU A 271 -4.96 -38.28 -19.06
C GLU A 271 -4.73 -38.19 -20.57
N GLU A 272 -3.69 -38.86 -21.07
CA GLU A 272 -3.63 -39.40 -22.44
C GLU A 272 -2.36 -40.25 -22.60
N SER A 273 -2.24 -41.30 -21.79
CA SER A 273 -1.31 -42.39 -22.06
C SER A 273 -1.77 -43.62 -21.28
N ASP A 274 -2.91 -44.17 -21.68
CA ASP A 274 -3.30 -45.57 -21.52
C ASP A 274 -4.76 -45.67 -21.94
N ASP A 275 -5.01 -46.15 -23.16
CA ASP A 275 -5.93 -47.26 -23.43
C ASP A 275 -6.32 -47.27 -24.91
N SER A 276 -5.66 -48.12 -25.69
CA SER A 276 -6.21 -48.74 -26.92
C SER A 276 -5.17 -49.74 -27.45
N SER A 277 -5.05 -50.87 -26.74
CA SER A 277 -4.55 -52.10 -27.33
C SER A 277 -5.72 -53.08 -27.42
N SER A 278 -5.85 -53.71 -28.59
CA SER A 278 -6.65 -54.91 -28.89
C SER A 278 -8.16 -54.72 -29.13
N MET A 279 -8.58 -54.80 -30.40
CA MET A 279 -9.20 -56.02 -30.95
C MET A 279 -9.42 -55.94 -32.47
N ASN A 280 -9.00 -57.04 -33.12
CA ASN A 280 -9.14 -57.48 -34.53
C ASN A 280 -8.14 -56.97 -35.56
#